data_AF-A0A5N5PYQ4-F1
#
_entry.id   AF-A0A5N5PYQ4-F1
#
_cell.length_a   1.000
_cell.length_b   1.000
_cell.length_c   1.000
_cell.angle_alpha   90.00
_cell.angle_beta   90.00
_cell.angle_gamma   90.00
#
_symmetry.space_group_name_H-M   'P 1'
#
loop_
_entity.id
_entity.type
_entity.pdbx_description
1 polymer ?
#
loop_
_entity_poly.entity_id
_entity_poly.type
_entity_poly.pdbx_seq_one_letter_code
_entity_poly.pdbx_strand_id
1 'polypeptide(L)'
;PPHHRTSPRPAGLGLERTASGLSISDVPTTSHRSASTELLEDAAAARRVREHMATFRRRNPDSHHERVLRNIISPKSPTSTYPLDNSALESIFLSANEIFFHGRLSQRVTWDWSHSSSLHYDGSVIGTTALRHVRESKRRGFETLIVLSSPILRDGKYSRRLLISTFLHELIHSYLFICCGFRARHCGGHTPGFRTIARLVDDWAGPESMLYLSEVEADLSCFRAEGG
;
A
#
# COMPACT_ATOMS: atom_id res chain seq x y z
N PRO A 1 29.98 -52.98 8.49
CA PRO A 1 29.96 -51.53 8.17
C PRO A 1 28.92 -51.20 7.09
N PRO A 2 27.75 -50.63 7.43
CA PRO A 2 26.77 -50.24 6.43
C PRO A 2 26.97 -48.78 6.00
N HIS A 3 26.93 -48.55 4.69
CA HIS A 3 26.93 -47.24 4.05
C HIS A 3 25.60 -46.52 4.33
N HIS A 4 25.64 -45.44 5.10
CA HIS A 4 24.51 -44.50 5.18
C HIS A 4 24.44 -43.69 3.88
N ARG A 5 23.46 -44.02 3.03
CA ARG A 5 22.93 -43.11 2.01
C ARG A 5 22.30 -41.93 2.76
N THR A 6 22.92 -40.77 2.66
CA THR A 6 22.33 -39.49 3.06
C THR A 6 21.25 -39.14 2.04
N SER A 7 19.99 -39.27 2.45
CA SER A 7 18.85 -38.68 1.74
C SER A 7 19.02 -37.15 1.71
N PRO A 8 18.77 -36.46 0.59
CA PRO A 8 18.79 -35.02 0.56
C PRO A 8 17.65 -34.48 1.44
N ARG A 9 18.01 -33.59 2.36
CA ARG A 9 17.08 -32.80 3.19
C ARG A 9 16.11 -32.07 2.25
N PRO A 10 14.79 -32.07 2.52
CA PRO A 10 13.86 -31.31 1.69
C PRO A 10 14.29 -29.84 1.71
N ALA A 11 14.35 -29.24 0.53
CA ALA A 11 14.60 -27.82 0.35
C ALA A 11 13.68 -27.05 1.32
N GLY A 12 14.27 -26.17 2.12
CA GLY A 12 13.51 -25.38 3.09
C GLY A 12 12.36 -24.67 2.38
N LEU A 13 11.18 -24.70 3.00
CA LEU A 13 10.04 -23.85 2.69
C LEU A 13 10.56 -22.41 2.52
N GLY A 14 10.80 -22.00 1.27
CA GLY A 14 11.34 -20.69 0.96
C GLY A 14 10.28 -19.66 1.34
N LEU A 15 10.50 -18.92 2.42
CA LEU A 15 9.69 -17.75 2.76
C LEU A 15 9.59 -16.89 1.50
N GLU A 16 8.38 -16.56 1.07
CA GLU A 16 8.14 -15.79 -0.14
C GLU A 16 8.88 -14.45 -0.07
N ARG A 17 9.47 -14.02 -1.19
CA ARG A 17 10.28 -12.80 -1.29
C ARG A 17 9.79 -11.90 -2.41
N THR A 18 9.98 -10.61 -2.24
CA THR A 18 9.77 -9.60 -3.29
C THR A 18 10.90 -9.63 -4.32
N ALA A 19 10.78 -8.84 -5.39
CA ALA A 19 11.76 -8.72 -6.46
C ALA A 19 13.16 -8.32 -5.96
N SER A 20 13.26 -7.43 -4.96
CA SER A 20 14.54 -7.06 -4.33
C SER A 20 14.99 -8.02 -3.23
N GLY A 21 14.24 -9.11 -2.98
CA GLY A 21 14.61 -10.15 -2.01
C GLY A 21 14.11 -9.90 -0.58
N LEU A 22 13.25 -8.90 -0.35
CA LEU A 22 12.63 -8.68 0.96
C LEU A 22 11.72 -9.85 1.29
N SER A 23 11.88 -10.45 2.47
CA SER A 23 10.93 -11.46 2.94
C SER A 23 9.56 -10.83 3.10
N ILE A 24 8.52 -11.46 2.55
CA ILE A 24 7.13 -11.00 2.61
C ILE A 24 6.51 -11.35 3.97
N SER A 25 6.97 -12.44 4.59
CA SER A 25 6.40 -13.00 5.81
C SER A 25 6.34 -12.01 6.99
N ASP A 26 5.16 -12.00 7.61
CA ASP A 26 4.90 -11.38 8.91
C ASP A 26 5.51 -12.25 10.01
N VAL A 27 6.84 -12.25 10.17
CA VAL A 27 7.42 -13.04 11.27
C VAL A 27 6.98 -12.40 12.59
N PRO A 28 6.15 -13.06 13.41
CA PRO A 28 5.92 -12.60 14.76
C PRO A 28 7.17 -12.99 15.53
N THR A 29 8.09 -12.06 15.73
CA THR A 29 9.17 -12.29 16.69
C THR A 29 8.52 -12.46 18.06
N THR A 30 8.42 -13.71 18.48
CA THR A 30 7.98 -14.11 19.82
C THR A 30 8.72 -13.28 20.86
N SER A 31 7.96 -12.66 21.78
CA SER A 31 8.45 -11.99 22.98
C SER A 31 9.16 -10.63 22.80
N HIS A 32 8.48 -9.66 22.19
CA HIS A 32 8.63 -8.28 22.68
C HIS A 32 7.37 -7.87 23.41
N ARG A 33 7.47 -7.77 24.74
CA ARG A 33 6.45 -7.14 25.59
C ARG A 33 6.12 -5.79 24.97
N SER A 34 4.93 -5.67 24.40
CA SER A 34 4.36 -4.44 23.84
C SER A 34 4.41 -3.34 24.89
N ALA A 35 5.48 -2.55 24.87
CA ALA A 35 5.50 -1.30 25.59
C ALA A 35 4.71 -0.29 24.74
N SER A 36 3.48 -0.05 25.19
CA SER A 36 2.43 0.82 24.65
C SER A 36 2.93 1.92 23.70
N THR A 37 2.83 1.65 22.40
CA THR A 37 2.47 2.71 21.45
C THR A 37 0.96 2.83 21.62
N GLU A 38 0.41 4.00 21.98
CA GLU A 38 -1.05 4.18 22.04
C GLU A 38 -1.64 3.89 20.65
N LEU A 39 -2.17 2.68 20.48
CA LEU A 39 -2.84 2.28 19.26
C LEU A 39 -4.20 2.94 19.22
N LEU A 40 -4.54 3.47 18.05
CA LEU A 40 -5.83 4.07 17.82
C LEU A 40 -6.85 2.99 17.51
N GLU A 41 -8.09 3.23 17.92
CA GLU A 41 -9.22 2.59 17.29
C GLU A 41 -9.35 3.05 15.85
N ASP A 42 -9.83 2.15 15.01
CA ASP A 42 -10.00 2.33 13.57
C ASP A 42 -10.77 3.62 13.21
N ALA A 43 -11.90 3.87 13.90
CA ALA A 43 -12.69 5.10 13.73
C ALA A 43 -11.93 6.38 14.14
N ALA A 44 -11.06 6.30 15.15
CA ALA A 44 -10.25 7.43 15.59
C ALA A 44 -9.13 7.75 14.58
N ALA A 45 -8.54 6.72 13.96
CA ALA A 45 -7.58 6.89 12.87
C ALA A 45 -8.23 7.58 11.65
N ALA A 46 -9.41 7.11 11.22
CA ALA A 46 -10.15 7.73 10.12
C ALA A 46 -10.56 9.20 10.42
N ARG A 47 -10.96 9.49 11.68
CA ARG A 47 -11.26 10.86 12.10
C ARG A 47 -10.03 11.77 11.99
N ARG A 48 -8.84 11.31 12.38
CA ARG A 48 -7.59 12.08 12.25
C ARG A 48 -7.29 12.44 10.79
N VAL A 49 -7.51 11.52 9.85
CA VAL A 49 -7.35 11.80 8.41
C VAL A 49 -8.31 12.92 7.97
N ARG A 50 -9.60 12.81 8.33
CA ARG A 50 -10.61 13.84 7.99
C ARG A 50 -10.24 15.23 8.52
N GLU A 51 -9.88 15.32 9.80
CA GLU A 51 -9.51 16.57 10.47
C GLU A 51 -8.24 17.18 9.86
N HIS A 52 -7.25 16.34 9.55
CA HIS A 52 -6.02 16.75 8.89
C HIS A 52 -6.30 17.29 7.49
N MET A 53 -7.01 16.55 6.64
CA MET A 53 -7.32 16.98 5.27
C MET A 53 -8.06 18.33 5.24
N ALA A 54 -9.02 18.53 6.14
CA ALA A 54 -9.74 19.80 6.26
C ALA A 54 -8.81 20.95 6.66
N THR A 55 -7.89 20.69 7.59
CA THR A 55 -6.90 21.69 8.04
C THR A 55 -5.83 21.98 6.98
N PHE A 56 -5.34 20.93 6.31
CA PHE A 56 -4.33 21.01 5.27
C PHE A 56 -4.82 21.87 4.11
N ARG A 57 -6.04 21.60 3.60
CA ARG A 57 -6.65 22.38 2.51
C ARG A 57 -6.77 23.87 2.84
N ARG A 58 -7.15 24.20 4.08
CA ARG A 58 -7.27 25.59 4.54
C ARG A 58 -5.93 26.30 4.66
N ARG A 59 -4.88 25.59 5.09
CA ARG A 59 -3.55 26.18 5.34
C ARG A 59 -2.66 26.23 4.10
N ASN A 60 -2.80 25.26 3.21
CA ASN A 60 -1.94 25.07 2.05
C ASN A 60 -2.78 25.00 0.76
N PRO A 61 -3.54 26.06 0.42
CA PRO A 61 -4.27 26.09 -0.84
C PRO A 61 -3.28 25.96 -1.99
N ASP A 62 -3.59 25.06 -2.94
CA ASP A 62 -2.74 24.77 -4.10
C ASP A 62 -1.29 24.39 -3.71
N SER A 63 -1.14 23.51 -2.72
CA SER A 63 0.18 23.00 -2.35
C SER A 63 0.87 22.28 -3.52
N HIS A 64 2.21 22.28 -3.54
CA HIS A 64 2.99 21.52 -4.51
C HIS A 64 2.58 20.03 -4.54
N HIS A 65 2.42 19.41 -3.37
CA HIS A 65 1.98 18.02 -3.24
C HIS A 65 0.60 17.77 -3.86
N GLU A 66 -0.34 18.70 -3.68
CA GLU A 66 -1.66 18.61 -4.29
C GLU A 66 -1.58 18.68 -5.81
N ARG A 67 -0.82 19.64 -6.38
CA ARG A 67 -0.64 19.74 -7.84
C ARG A 67 0.01 18.48 -8.42
N VAL A 68 1.05 17.98 -7.77
CA VAL A 68 1.74 16.75 -8.21
C VAL A 68 0.74 15.60 -8.23
N LEU A 69 0.11 15.29 -7.09
CA LEU A 69 -0.77 14.13 -6.98
C LEU A 69 -1.98 14.22 -7.94
N ARG A 70 -2.58 15.41 -8.09
CA ARG A 70 -3.65 15.63 -9.06
C ARG A 70 -3.19 15.40 -10.50
N ASN A 71 -2.02 15.89 -10.88
CA ASN A 71 -1.47 15.66 -12.22
C ASN A 71 -1.13 14.17 -12.48
N ILE A 72 -0.81 13.40 -11.44
CA ILE A 72 -0.60 11.94 -11.56
C ILE A 72 -1.92 11.22 -11.82
N ILE A 73 -2.95 11.54 -11.03
CA ILE A 73 -4.27 10.89 -11.07
C ILE A 73 -5.05 11.28 -12.34
N SER A 74 -5.09 12.58 -12.65
CA SER A 74 -5.86 13.16 -13.74
C SER A 74 -4.98 14.10 -14.56
N PRO A 75 -4.10 13.55 -15.42
CA PRO A 75 -3.24 14.36 -16.28
C PRO A 75 -4.08 15.20 -17.24
N LYS A 76 -3.68 16.46 -17.46
CA LYS A 76 -4.42 17.43 -18.28
C LYS A 76 -4.52 17.06 -19.76
N SER A 77 -3.64 16.18 -20.24
CA SER A 77 -3.66 15.67 -21.62
C SER A 77 -3.24 14.19 -21.62
N PRO A 78 -3.86 13.33 -22.45
CA PRO A 78 -3.39 11.97 -22.69
C PRO A 78 -1.94 11.91 -23.19
N THR A 79 -1.48 12.93 -23.93
CA THR A 79 -0.09 13.02 -24.41
C THR A 79 0.91 13.48 -23.35
N SER A 80 0.42 13.97 -22.20
CA SER A 80 1.23 14.41 -21.06
C SER A 80 1.47 13.28 -20.06
N THR A 81 1.09 12.05 -20.38
CA THR A 81 1.24 10.90 -19.50
C THR A 81 2.70 10.43 -19.50
N TYR A 82 3.43 10.75 -18.43
CA TYR A 82 4.74 10.19 -18.15
C TYR A 82 4.61 8.74 -17.65
N PRO A 83 5.68 7.91 -17.72
CA PRO A 83 5.64 6.53 -17.22
C PRO A 83 5.35 6.48 -15.72
N LEU A 84 4.50 5.54 -15.30
CA LEU A 84 4.19 5.32 -13.89
C LEU A 84 5.24 4.40 -13.25
N ASP A 85 6.46 4.90 -13.15
CA ASP A 85 7.63 4.20 -12.63
C ASP A 85 7.82 4.37 -11.12
N ASN A 86 8.93 3.87 -10.56
CA ASN A 86 9.22 3.99 -9.12
C ASN A 86 9.34 5.45 -8.65
N SER A 87 9.76 6.39 -9.51
CA SER A 87 9.83 7.82 -9.17
C SER A 87 8.43 8.43 -9.06
N ALA A 88 7.52 7.99 -9.94
CA ALA A 88 6.12 8.34 -9.84
C ALA A 88 5.48 7.77 -8.57
N LEU A 89 5.77 6.51 -8.20
CA LEU A 89 5.29 5.93 -6.94
C LEU A 89 5.83 6.68 -5.71
N GLU A 90 7.10 7.07 -5.70
CA GLU A 90 7.68 7.92 -4.66
C GLU A 90 6.92 9.26 -4.56
N SER A 91 6.62 9.88 -5.70
CA SER A 91 5.87 11.14 -5.76
C SER A 91 4.43 11.00 -5.24
N ILE A 92 3.76 9.88 -5.53
CA ILE A 92 2.45 9.53 -4.95
C ILE A 92 2.60 9.37 -3.44
N PHE A 93 3.58 8.60 -2.98
CA PHE A 93 3.81 8.34 -1.56
C PHE A 93 4.01 9.64 -0.77
N LEU A 94 4.95 10.48 -1.20
CA LEU A 94 5.27 11.74 -0.53
C LEU A 94 4.04 12.65 -0.46
N SER A 95 3.31 12.77 -1.57
CA SER A 95 2.14 13.65 -1.65
C SER A 95 0.96 13.11 -0.84
N ALA A 96 0.65 11.81 -0.92
CA ALA A 96 -0.43 11.19 -0.16
C ALA A 96 -0.14 11.21 1.35
N ASN A 97 1.11 10.95 1.75
CA ASN A 97 1.52 11.02 3.15
C ASN A 97 1.38 12.42 3.72
N GLU A 98 1.70 13.45 2.95
CA GLU A 98 1.54 14.85 3.37
C GLU A 98 0.06 15.27 3.42
N ILE A 99 -0.70 15.00 2.36
CA ILE A 99 -2.09 15.48 2.22
C ILE A 99 -3.06 14.72 3.12
N PHE A 100 -2.94 13.38 3.19
CA PHE A 100 -3.91 12.52 3.85
C PHE A 100 -3.45 12.04 5.22
N PHE A 101 -2.18 11.62 5.34
CA PHE A 101 -1.71 10.87 6.49
C PHE A 101 -0.86 11.68 7.47
N HIS A 102 -0.71 12.98 7.26
CA HIS A 102 0.02 13.91 8.13
C HIS A 102 1.44 13.42 8.47
N GLY A 103 2.16 12.91 7.48
CA GLY A 103 3.53 12.42 7.62
C GLY A 103 3.67 11.09 8.39
N ARG A 104 2.57 10.43 8.77
CA ARG A 104 2.60 9.22 9.62
C ARG A 104 3.25 8.00 8.96
N LEU A 105 3.34 7.97 7.62
CA LEU A 105 3.95 6.88 6.89
C LEU A 105 5.48 7.01 6.75
N SER A 106 6.04 8.19 7.07
CA SER A 106 7.45 8.49 6.90
C SER A 106 8.34 7.50 7.68
N GLN A 107 9.28 6.86 6.99
CA GLN A 107 10.21 5.87 7.56
C GLN A 107 9.53 4.60 8.11
N ARG A 108 8.26 4.35 7.74
CA ARG A 108 7.45 3.22 8.23
C ARG A 108 6.87 2.38 7.11
N VAL A 109 6.90 2.87 5.87
CA VAL A 109 6.42 2.17 4.70
C VAL A 109 7.59 1.95 3.76
N THR A 110 7.71 0.72 3.30
CA THR A 110 8.53 0.33 2.16
C THR A 110 7.61 -0.33 1.14
N TRP A 111 7.95 -0.27 -0.14
CA TRP A 111 7.23 -1.01 -1.16
C TRP A 111 8.20 -1.67 -2.13
N ASP A 112 7.75 -2.77 -2.72
CA ASP A 112 8.51 -3.47 -3.75
C ASP A 112 7.57 -4.22 -4.70
N TRP A 113 8.11 -4.65 -5.83
CA TRP A 113 7.40 -5.47 -6.80
C TRP A 113 7.42 -6.94 -6.38
N SER A 114 6.38 -7.68 -6.74
CA SER A 114 6.35 -9.13 -6.60
C SER A 114 7.48 -9.77 -7.41
N HIS A 115 8.07 -10.85 -6.89
CA HIS A 115 9.05 -11.62 -7.64
C HIS A 115 8.36 -12.35 -8.80
N SER A 116 9.02 -12.48 -9.95
CA SER A 116 8.46 -13.14 -11.15
C SER A 116 8.11 -14.61 -10.96
N SER A 117 8.71 -15.26 -9.97
CA SER A 117 8.42 -16.65 -9.60
C SER A 117 7.30 -16.80 -8.57
N SER A 118 6.68 -15.71 -8.11
CA SER A 118 5.56 -15.81 -7.16
C SER A 118 4.26 -16.13 -7.88
N LEU A 119 3.76 -17.34 -7.65
CA LEU A 119 2.46 -17.79 -8.15
C LEU A 119 1.28 -17.03 -7.50
N HIS A 120 1.49 -16.41 -6.33
CA HIS A 120 0.44 -15.68 -5.61
C HIS A 120 0.04 -14.40 -6.35
N TYR A 121 1.04 -13.69 -6.88
CA TYR A 121 0.84 -12.42 -7.60
C TYR A 121 0.62 -12.61 -9.11
N ASP A 122 0.66 -13.83 -9.64
CA ASP A 122 0.58 -14.14 -11.08
C ASP A 122 -0.82 -13.90 -11.69
N GLY A 123 -1.87 -13.86 -10.86
CA GLY A 123 -3.22 -13.57 -11.35
C GLY A 123 -4.29 -13.41 -10.28
N SER A 124 -3.96 -13.59 -9.00
CA SER A 124 -4.95 -13.60 -7.91
C SER A 124 -4.86 -12.41 -6.95
N VAL A 125 -3.69 -11.78 -6.86
CA VAL A 125 -3.43 -10.71 -5.90
C VAL A 125 -2.75 -9.55 -6.60
N ILE A 126 -3.37 -8.36 -6.53
CA ILE A 126 -2.94 -7.16 -7.24
C ILE A 126 -1.95 -6.36 -6.39
N GLY A 127 -2.22 -6.24 -5.10
CA GLY A 127 -1.37 -5.64 -4.08
C GLY A 127 -1.58 -6.33 -2.73
N THR A 128 -0.60 -6.24 -1.84
CA THR A 128 -0.79 -6.54 -0.42
C THR A 128 0.05 -5.63 0.45
N THR A 129 -0.34 -5.50 1.72
CA THR A 129 0.46 -4.85 2.75
C THR A 129 0.78 -5.82 3.89
N ALA A 130 2.06 -6.14 4.06
CA ALA A 130 2.56 -6.91 5.19
C ALA A 130 2.82 -5.99 6.39
N LEU A 131 2.45 -6.42 7.61
CA LEU A 131 2.63 -5.65 8.84
C LEU A 131 3.73 -6.28 9.69
N ARG A 132 4.68 -5.44 10.12
CA ARG A 132 5.89 -5.86 10.82
C ARG A 132 6.15 -4.99 12.03
N HIS A 133 6.87 -5.55 12.98
CA HIS A 133 7.50 -4.73 14.00
C HIS A 133 8.71 -4.01 13.41
N VAL A 134 8.89 -2.76 13.82
CA VAL A 134 10.05 -1.96 13.42
C VAL A 134 11.33 -2.68 13.83
N ARG A 135 12.24 -2.89 12.87
CA ARG A 135 13.47 -3.67 13.09
C ARG A 135 14.54 -2.91 13.86
N GLU A 136 14.48 -1.58 13.85
CA GLU A 136 15.48 -0.73 14.48
C GLU A 136 15.29 -0.67 16.00
N SER A 137 16.32 -1.07 16.76
CA SER A 137 16.27 -1.22 18.22
C SER A 137 15.88 0.06 18.99
N LYS A 138 16.01 1.24 18.37
CA LYS A 138 15.67 2.53 18.97
C LYS A 138 14.24 3.00 18.66
N ARG A 139 13.54 2.39 17.70
CA ARG A 139 12.20 2.78 17.29
C ARG A 139 11.19 1.70 17.65
N ARG A 140 10.09 2.10 18.29
CA ARG A 140 8.97 1.20 18.65
C ARG A 140 7.84 1.33 17.63
N GLY A 141 6.92 0.37 17.64
CA GLY A 141 5.71 0.35 16.84
C GLY A 141 5.83 -0.52 15.59
N PHE A 142 5.08 -0.13 14.57
CA PHE A 142 4.89 -0.92 13.36
C PHE A 142 5.50 -0.26 12.12
N GLU A 143 5.97 -1.10 11.22
CA GLU A 143 6.35 -0.77 9.84
C GLU A 143 5.60 -1.71 8.88
N THR A 144 5.58 -1.36 7.61
CA THR A 144 4.83 -2.10 6.58
C THR A 144 5.66 -2.27 5.32
N LEU A 145 5.41 -3.38 4.63
CA LEU A 145 5.90 -3.61 3.27
C LEU A 145 4.70 -3.79 2.34
N ILE A 146 4.57 -2.89 1.38
CA ILE A 146 3.64 -3.04 0.27
C ILE A 146 4.30 -3.91 -0.80
N VAL A 147 3.58 -4.91 -1.31
CA VAL A 147 4.02 -5.74 -2.43
C VAL A 147 3.05 -5.55 -3.59
N LEU A 148 3.55 -5.07 -4.72
CA LEU A 148 2.77 -4.76 -5.92
C LEU A 148 2.94 -5.87 -6.96
N SER A 149 1.85 -6.40 -7.51
CA SER A 149 1.91 -7.41 -8.57
C SER A 149 2.54 -6.85 -9.84
N SER A 150 3.78 -7.24 -10.13
CA SER A 150 4.43 -6.92 -11.39
C SER A 150 3.64 -7.42 -12.62
N PRO A 151 3.14 -8.68 -12.67
CA PRO A 151 2.45 -9.19 -13.86
C PRO A 151 1.08 -8.56 -14.09
N ILE A 152 0.37 -8.10 -13.05
CA ILE A 152 -0.94 -7.45 -13.23
C ILE A 152 -0.78 -5.95 -13.47
N LEU A 153 -0.02 -5.25 -12.63
CA LEU A 153 0.01 -3.78 -12.60
C LEU A 153 0.85 -3.15 -13.72
N ARG A 154 1.68 -3.95 -14.39
CA ARG A 154 2.46 -3.53 -15.57
C ARG A 154 1.89 -4.07 -16.88
N ASP A 155 0.79 -4.80 -16.84
CA ASP A 155 0.11 -5.28 -18.04
C ASP A 155 -0.57 -4.12 -18.76
N GLY A 156 -0.23 -3.93 -20.04
CA GLY A 156 -0.76 -2.85 -20.88
C GLY A 156 -2.26 -2.93 -21.13
N LYS A 157 -2.93 -4.06 -20.82
CA LYS A 157 -4.39 -4.16 -20.92
C LYS A 157 -5.14 -3.37 -19.85
N TYR A 158 -4.45 -2.97 -18.77
CA TYR A 158 -5.03 -2.15 -17.71
C TYR A 158 -4.58 -0.69 -17.82
N SER A 159 -5.49 0.20 -17.47
CA SER A 159 -5.21 1.62 -17.32
C SER A 159 -4.20 1.86 -16.19
N ARG A 160 -3.36 2.89 -16.35
CA ARG A 160 -2.47 3.39 -15.29
C ARG A 160 -3.19 3.66 -13.96
N ARG A 161 -4.51 3.94 -14.01
CA ARG A 161 -5.35 4.13 -12.83
C ARG A 161 -5.33 2.93 -11.90
N LEU A 162 -5.18 1.71 -12.42
CA LEU A 162 -5.09 0.50 -11.60
C LEU A 162 -3.90 0.55 -10.64
N LEU A 163 -2.71 0.90 -11.14
CA LEU A 163 -1.50 1.01 -10.32
C LEU A 163 -1.61 2.17 -9.32
N ILE A 164 -2.13 3.32 -9.74
CA ILE A 164 -2.35 4.47 -8.83
C ILE A 164 -3.31 4.07 -7.71
N SER A 165 -4.43 3.46 -8.07
CA SER A 165 -5.49 3.07 -7.13
C SER A 165 -5.01 1.99 -6.18
N THR A 166 -4.37 0.94 -6.69
CA THR A 166 -3.75 -0.11 -5.87
C THR A 166 -2.74 0.49 -4.90
N PHE A 167 -1.84 1.36 -5.37
CA PHE A 167 -0.83 1.91 -4.48
C PHE A 167 -1.44 2.80 -3.38
N LEU A 168 -2.42 3.63 -3.70
CA LEU A 168 -3.15 4.42 -2.69
C LEU A 168 -3.93 3.53 -1.72
N HIS A 169 -4.56 2.46 -2.20
CA HIS A 169 -5.26 1.46 -1.39
C HIS A 169 -4.32 0.85 -0.33
N GLU A 170 -3.14 0.39 -0.76
CA GLU A 170 -2.13 -0.18 0.13
C GLU A 170 -1.55 0.86 1.11
N LEU A 171 -1.48 2.14 0.73
CA LEU A 171 -1.08 3.20 1.65
C LEU A 171 -2.12 3.45 2.76
N ILE A 172 -3.41 3.28 2.47
CA ILE A 172 -4.48 3.33 3.48
C ILE A 172 -4.33 2.15 4.45
N HIS A 173 -4.10 0.93 3.95
CA HIS A 173 -3.78 -0.22 4.80
C HIS A 173 -2.56 0.05 5.67
N SER A 174 -1.49 0.58 5.07
CA SER A 174 -0.26 0.91 5.78
C SER A 174 -0.49 1.90 6.92
N TYR A 175 -1.28 2.96 6.67
CA TYR A 175 -1.67 3.94 7.68
C TYR A 175 -2.40 3.29 8.86
N LEU A 176 -3.40 2.45 8.56
CA LEU A 176 -4.20 1.79 9.58
C LEU A 176 -3.38 0.76 10.36
N PHE A 177 -2.49 0.00 9.73
CA PHE A 177 -1.59 -0.90 10.44
C PHE A 177 -0.63 -0.16 11.36
N ILE A 178 -0.07 0.97 10.90
CA ILE A 178 0.83 1.79 11.73
C ILE A 178 0.09 2.38 12.94
N CYS A 179 -1.16 2.82 12.77
CA CYS A 179 -1.95 3.47 13.82
C CYS A 179 -2.65 2.48 14.76
N CYS A 180 -3.16 1.36 14.23
CA CYS A 180 -4.08 0.46 14.92
C CYS A 180 -3.47 -0.93 15.20
N GLY A 181 -2.28 -1.21 14.64
CA GLY A 181 -1.61 -2.50 14.74
C GLY A 181 -2.40 -3.63 14.08
N PHE A 182 -2.25 -4.86 14.60
CA PHE A 182 -2.87 -6.06 14.05
C PHE A 182 -4.42 -6.02 14.00
N ARG A 183 -5.07 -5.16 14.79
CA ARG A 183 -6.54 -5.00 14.76
C ARG A 183 -7.04 -4.48 13.41
N ALA A 184 -6.22 -3.73 12.67
CA ALA A 184 -6.59 -3.28 11.34
C ALA A 184 -6.66 -4.42 10.32
N ARG A 185 -6.29 -5.67 10.66
CA ARG A 185 -6.49 -6.86 9.81
C ARG A 185 -7.92 -7.41 9.83
N HIS A 186 -8.77 -6.95 10.75
CA HIS A 186 -10.16 -7.38 10.78
C HIS A 186 -10.88 -7.03 9.46
N CYS A 187 -11.87 -7.84 9.07
CA CYS A 187 -12.60 -7.68 7.81
C CYS A 187 -11.69 -7.68 6.57
N GLY A 188 -10.60 -8.48 6.57
CA GLY A 188 -9.64 -8.53 5.46
C GLY A 188 -8.77 -7.29 5.31
N GLY A 189 -8.88 -6.32 6.22
CA GLY A 189 -8.24 -5.00 6.09
C GLY A 189 -9.21 -3.88 5.75
N HIS A 190 -10.40 -4.19 5.20
CA HIS A 190 -11.41 -3.19 4.81
C HIS A 190 -12.37 -2.89 5.95
N THR A 191 -11.82 -2.44 7.07
CA THR A 191 -12.57 -1.96 8.24
C THR A 191 -13.47 -0.75 7.90
N PRO A 192 -14.44 -0.37 8.76
CA PRO A 192 -15.20 0.85 8.58
C PRO A 192 -14.33 2.12 8.43
N GLY A 193 -13.21 2.19 9.15
CA GLY A 193 -12.21 3.24 9.07
C GLY A 193 -11.47 3.22 7.74
N PHE A 194 -11.11 2.05 7.20
CA PHE A 194 -10.58 1.93 5.84
C PHE A 194 -11.54 2.55 4.83
N ARG A 195 -12.80 2.09 4.81
CA ARG A 195 -13.81 2.57 3.84
C ARG A 195 -14.04 4.07 3.96
N THR A 196 -14.00 4.58 5.19
CA THR A 196 -14.09 6.02 5.45
C THR A 196 -12.93 6.78 4.83
N ILE A 197 -11.69 6.30 5.01
CA ILE A 197 -10.49 6.94 4.45
C ILE A 197 -10.49 6.83 2.92
N ALA A 198 -10.79 5.65 2.37
CA ALA A 198 -10.89 5.43 0.93
C ALA A 198 -11.86 6.43 0.29
N ARG A 199 -13.06 6.59 0.86
CA ARG A 199 -14.04 7.57 0.41
C ARG A 199 -13.52 9.01 0.50
N LEU A 200 -12.83 9.38 1.58
CA LEU A 200 -12.25 10.73 1.71
C LEU A 200 -11.22 11.02 0.62
N VAL A 201 -10.42 10.03 0.23
CA VAL A 201 -9.42 10.15 -0.83
C VAL A 201 -10.09 10.19 -2.21
N ASP A 202 -11.09 9.34 -2.47
CA ASP A 202 -11.89 9.36 -3.70
C ASP A 202 -12.59 10.72 -3.87
N ASP A 203 -13.25 11.23 -2.82
CA ASP A 203 -13.92 12.54 -2.80
C ASP A 203 -12.92 13.69 -3.06
N TRP A 204 -11.68 13.56 -2.56
CA TRP A 204 -10.63 14.56 -2.80
C TRP A 204 -10.09 14.51 -4.25
N ALA A 205 -9.95 13.31 -4.81
CA ALA A 205 -9.49 13.09 -6.17
C ALA A 205 -10.54 13.56 -7.19
N GLY A 206 -11.82 13.42 -6.85
CA GLY A 206 -12.97 13.82 -7.66
C GLY A 206 -13.53 12.66 -8.49
N PRO A 207 -14.79 12.75 -8.94
CA PRO A 207 -15.50 11.65 -9.60
C PRO A 207 -14.84 11.20 -10.91
N GLU A 208 -14.27 12.13 -11.66
CA GLU A 208 -13.56 11.86 -12.93
C GLU A 208 -12.26 11.06 -12.75
N SER A 209 -11.75 10.95 -11.50
CA SER A 209 -10.52 10.21 -11.23
C SER A 209 -10.68 8.70 -11.40
N MET A 210 -11.90 8.19 -11.20
CA MET A 210 -12.24 6.76 -11.31
C MET A 210 -11.25 5.87 -10.53
N LEU A 211 -10.83 6.31 -9.34
CA LEU A 211 -9.91 5.54 -8.51
C LEU A 211 -10.60 4.34 -7.85
N TYR A 212 -11.87 4.49 -7.41
CA TYR A 212 -12.65 3.40 -6.81
C TYR A 212 -11.88 2.65 -5.71
N LEU A 213 -11.29 3.39 -4.76
CA LEU A 213 -10.34 2.82 -3.79
C LEU A 213 -10.95 1.72 -2.91
N SER A 214 -12.27 1.69 -2.76
CA SER A 214 -12.95 0.61 -2.00
C SER A 214 -13.18 -0.67 -2.80
N GLU A 215 -12.97 -0.66 -4.13
CA GLU A 215 -13.38 -1.72 -5.06
C GLU A 215 -12.21 -2.35 -5.84
N VAL A 216 -10.98 -1.84 -5.67
CA VAL A 216 -9.78 -2.24 -6.42
C VAL A 216 -9.55 -3.75 -6.47
N GLU A 217 -9.77 -4.43 -5.34
CA GLU A 217 -9.55 -5.88 -5.23
C GLU A 217 -10.73 -6.72 -5.76
N ALA A 218 -11.89 -6.09 -6.00
CA ALA A 218 -13.12 -6.78 -6.34
C ALA A 218 -13.44 -6.77 -7.84
N ASP A 219 -13.06 -5.73 -8.57
CA ASP A 219 -13.38 -5.61 -9.99
C ASP A 219 -12.30 -4.93 -10.84
N LEU A 220 -11.48 -5.75 -11.49
CA LEU A 220 -10.47 -5.29 -12.45
C LEU A 220 -11.08 -4.75 -13.76
N SER A 221 -12.36 -5.03 -14.04
CA SER A 221 -13.02 -4.59 -15.28
C SER A 221 -13.14 -3.07 -15.36
N CYS A 222 -13.32 -2.40 -14.21
CA CYS A 222 -13.32 -0.93 -14.06
C CYS A 222 -12.02 -0.27 -14.52
N PHE A 223 -10.93 -1.03 -14.64
CA PHE A 223 -9.61 -0.54 -15.00
C PHE A 223 -9.10 -1.06 -16.34
N ARG A 224 -9.92 -1.70 -17.17
CA ARG A 224 -9.51 -2.04 -18.53
C ARG A 224 -9.17 -0.76 -19.30
N ALA A 225 -8.07 -0.79 -20.05
CA ALA A 225 -7.82 0.26 -21.01
C ALA A 225 -8.98 0.28 -22.03
N GLU A 226 -9.59 1.44 -22.26
CA GLU A 226 -10.55 1.57 -23.37
C GLU A 226 -9.83 1.17 -24.66
N GLY A 227 -10.49 0.33 -25.46
CA GLY A 227 -9.96 -0.43 -26.60
C GLY A 227 -8.65 0.06 -27.20
N GLY A 228 -7.63 -0.80 -27.13
CA GLY A 228 -6.46 -0.71 -28.02
C GLY A 228 -6.83 -0.92 -29.48
#